data_AF-A0A016W4W6-F1
#
_entry.id   AF-A0A016W4W6-F1
#
_cell.length_a   1.000
_cell.length_b   1.000
_cell.length_c   1.000
_cell.angle_alpha   90.00
_cell.angle_beta   90.00
_cell.angle_gamma   90.00
#
_symmetry.space_group_name_H-M   'P 1'
#
loop_
_entity.id
_entity.type
_entity.pdbx_description
1 polymer ?
#
loop_
_entity_poly.entity_id
_entity_poly.type
_entity_poly.pdbx_seq_one_letter_code
_entity_poly.pdbx_strand_id
1 'polypeptide(L)'
;MRLLLLLLVLVVCASGGFFDTKFGQKIKVAIGRIKTTLNGTTLLAIREKIHGLKEKIKEKLTLPPEQKAILSELMKQIGIIKKDHILPKGDSIEEINEKNSIGELLYQGDIVLTNDQVDEIVEDAKDEGGNRTKRQAFRDHNYPRTLWSNGVNFFFDRSASPAVRSVFMKGAQLWMKDTCIDFRENPGAPDRIRVFKEDGCWSFVGRLGGQQDLSLGDGCESVGTAAHEIGHAIGFFHTQSRHDRDNFITFNVQNVKPDWVDQFTKQTTATNENYGIPYDYGNIMHYGANSASYNGQPTMVPYDPKYIETLGSPIISFYELLMLNQHYGCMKRCDPSRSAKCAMGGFPHPRDCSRCICPSGYGGRLCDQRPSGCGQVYQATASYQTLTDEVGNPNAGQKPREDMDMCNYWITAPAGSRIEIKLAGFSKGLAVDGCQYAGVEIKTHADQRLTGYRFCAPEDAGVTLVSKHNIVPIITYNRFYATKTVIQYRIVSGGQPMPQPKPSTNCADNQQCAALVRTKNFCNSRSFPNSVKQGLCPRSCGFC
;
A
#
# COMPACT_ATOMS: atom_id res chain seq x y z
N MET A 1 -38.13 33.95 19.34
CA MET A 1 -37.68 32.68 19.98
C MET A 1 -38.59 31.47 19.69
N ARG A 2 -39.31 31.42 18.54
CA ARG A 2 -40.17 30.29 18.15
C ARG A 2 -40.01 29.82 16.69
N LEU A 3 -39.12 30.43 15.90
CA LEU A 3 -38.78 29.95 14.54
C LEU A 3 -37.48 29.11 14.47
N LEU A 4 -36.62 29.16 15.50
CA LEU A 4 -35.37 28.39 15.55
C LEU A 4 -35.55 26.94 16.05
N LEU A 5 -36.69 26.60 16.66
CA LEU A 5 -36.99 25.24 17.11
C LEU A 5 -37.63 24.36 16.01
N LEU A 6 -38.18 24.94 14.93
CA LEU A 6 -38.80 24.18 13.84
C LEU A 6 -37.79 23.71 12.78
N LEU A 7 -36.66 24.41 12.62
CA LEU A 7 -35.56 23.99 11.73
C LEU A 7 -34.66 22.90 12.34
N LEU A 8 -34.59 22.80 13.67
CA LEU A 8 -33.86 21.73 14.37
C LEU A 8 -34.64 20.41 14.45
N VAL A 9 -35.96 20.42 14.24
CA VAL A 9 -36.78 19.21 14.20
C VAL A 9 -36.81 18.57 12.81
N LEU A 10 -36.58 19.34 11.73
CA LEU A 10 -36.51 18.78 10.37
C LEU A 10 -35.21 17.98 10.10
N VAL A 11 -34.11 18.30 10.79
CA VAL A 11 -32.87 17.50 10.69
C VAL A 11 -32.95 16.21 11.51
N VAL A 12 -33.74 16.20 12.59
CA VAL A 12 -33.95 15.00 13.43
C VAL A 12 -35.05 14.07 12.87
N CYS A 13 -36.02 14.60 12.12
CA CYS A 13 -37.05 13.78 11.47
C CYS A 13 -36.58 13.07 10.18
N ALA A 14 -35.46 13.48 9.57
CA ALA A 14 -34.82 12.71 8.50
C ALA A 14 -34.01 11.50 9.02
N SER A 15 -33.65 11.49 10.31
CA SER A 15 -32.87 10.42 10.96
C SER A 15 -33.69 9.32 11.63
N GLY A 16 -35.03 9.42 11.67
CA GLY A 16 -35.89 8.41 12.28
C GLY A 16 -35.81 7.05 11.59
N GLY A 17 -35.77 7.03 10.25
CA GLY A 17 -35.69 5.79 9.47
C GLY A 17 -34.28 5.19 9.35
N PHE A 18 -33.23 5.99 9.50
CA PHE A 18 -31.85 5.52 9.33
C PHE A 18 -31.46 4.53 10.44
N PHE A 19 -31.72 4.88 11.70
CA PHE A 19 -31.40 4.05 12.87
C PHE A 19 -32.26 2.79 13.00
N ASP A 20 -33.38 2.70 12.29
CA ASP A 20 -34.24 1.51 12.22
C ASP A 20 -33.77 0.49 11.17
N THR A 21 -32.82 0.86 10.31
CA THR A 21 -32.16 -0.12 9.43
C THR A 21 -31.17 -0.99 10.21
N LYS A 22 -30.94 -2.23 9.74
CA LYS A 22 -29.91 -3.13 10.32
C LYS A 22 -28.53 -2.47 10.39
N PHE A 23 -28.27 -1.55 9.47
CA PHE A 23 -27.07 -0.73 9.37
C PHE A 23 -27.04 0.40 10.41
N GLY A 24 -28.12 1.19 10.51
CA GLY A 24 -28.24 2.22 11.52
C GLY A 24 -28.18 1.68 12.95
N GLN A 25 -28.68 0.47 13.19
CA GLN A 25 -28.50 -0.22 14.48
C GLN A 25 -27.04 -0.57 14.78
N LYS A 26 -26.28 -1.07 13.78
CA LYS A 26 -24.82 -1.31 13.94
C LYS A 26 -24.06 -0.03 14.22
N ILE A 27 -24.38 1.03 13.48
CA ILE A 27 -23.79 2.36 13.67
C ILE A 27 -24.12 2.91 15.06
N LYS A 28 -25.36 2.76 15.55
CA LYS A 28 -25.76 3.16 16.90
C LYS A 28 -24.95 2.45 18.00
N VAL A 29 -24.67 1.16 17.81
CA VAL A 29 -23.79 0.39 18.71
C VAL A 29 -22.35 0.89 18.63
N ALA A 30 -21.82 1.12 17.44
CA ALA A 30 -20.46 1.63 17.23
C ALA A 30 -20.27 3.04 17.83
N ILE A 31 -21.18 3.99 17.57
CA ILE A 31 -21.18 5.32 18.18
C ILE A 31 -21.32 5.23 19.70
N GLY A 32 -22.13 4.28 20.19
CA GLY A 32 -22.28 4.03 21.62
C GLY A 32 -20.97 3.64 22.30
N ARG A 33 -20.09 2.92 21.59
CA ARG A 33 -18.74 2.52 22.06
C ARG A 33 -17.71 3.63 21.88
N ILE A 34 -17.72 4.32 20.75
CA ILE A 34 -16.74 5.36 20.37
C ILE A 34 -16.98 6.70 21.09
N LYS A 35 -18.15 6.87 21.73
CA LYS A 35 -18.65 8.12 22.32
C LYS A 35 -17.71 8.80 23.34
N THR A 36 -16.75 8.09 23.91
CA THR A 36 -15.81 8.64 24.90
C THR A 36 -14.62 9.36 24.29
N THR A 37 -14.28 9.09 23.03
CA THR A 37 -12.96 9.48 22.49
C THR A 37 -13.03 10.23 21.17
N LEU A 38 -13.83 9.75 20.20
CA LEU A 38 -14.13 10.50 18.99
C LEU A 38 -15.53 11.10 19.15
N ASN A 39 -15.71 12.37 18.79
CA ASN A 39 -17.04 12.96 18.80
C ASN A 39 -17.92 12.24 17.76
N GLY A 40 -18.64 11.20 18.20
CA GLY A 40 -19.42 10.33 17.32
C GLY A 40 -20.46 11.08 16.51
N THR A 41 -20.94 12.23 16.98
CA THR A 41 -21.84 13.10 16.19
C THR A 41 -21.11 13.79 15.04
N THR A 42 -19.86 14.22 15.24
CA THR A 42 -19.00 14.78 14.18
C THR A 42 -18.63 13.72 13.16
N LEU A 43 -18.20 12.52 13.60
CA LEU A 43 -17.90 11.41 12.71
C LEU A 43 -19.09 11.02 11.82
N LEU A 44 -20.30 10.98 12.40
CA LEU A 44 -21.50 10.71 11.62
C LEU A 44 -21.79 11.82 10.61
N ALA A 45 -21.68 13.09 11.02
CA ALA A 45 -21.90 14.21 10.11
C ALA A 45 -20.91 14.16 8.93
N ILE A 46 -19.65 13.84 9.19
CA ILE A 46 -18.61 13.63 8.19
C ILE A 46 -18.97 12.46 7.27
N ARG A 47 -19.34 11.31 7.85
CA ARG A 47 -19.76 10.14 7.08
C ARG A 47 -20.93 10.45 6.17
N GLU A 48 -21.97 11.12 6.66
CA GLU A 48 -23.14 11.49 5.85
C GLU A 48 -22.76 12.43 4.70
N LYS A 49 -21.84 13.38 4.92
CA LYS A 49 -21.30 14.23 3.84
C LYS A 49 -20.62 13.40 2.74
N ILE A 50 -19.77 12.45 3.11
CA ILE A 50 -19.04 11.59 2.16
C ILE A 50 -19.97 10.59 1.48
N HIS A 51 -20.86 9.96 2.24
CA HIS A 51 -21.83 9.00 1.72
C HIS A 51 -22.84 9.69 0.77
N GLY A 52 -23.13 10.97 0.97
CA GLY A 52 -23.89 11.79 0.00
C GLY A 52 -23.26 11.85 -1.39
N LEU A 53 -21.97 11.54 -1.53
CA LEU A 53 -21.26 11.46 -2.82
C LEU A 53 -21.24 10.04 -3.43
N LYS A 54 -21.80 9.03 -2.74
CA LYS A 54 -21.68 7.61 -3.11
C LYS A 54 -22.07 7.31 -4.56
N GLU A 55 -23.20 7.82 -5.03
CA GLU A 55 -23.63 7.57 -6.41
C GLU A 55 -22.70 8.26 -7.44
N LYS A 56 -22.23 9.48 -7.17
CA LYS A 56 -21.23 10.17 -8.02
C LYS A 56 -19.90 9.41 -8.04
N ILE A 57 -19.47 8.90 -6.89
CA ILE A 57 -18.26 8.07 -6.76
C ILE A 57 -18.43 6.76 -7.55
N LYS A 58 -19.57 6.08 -7.38
CA LYS A 58 -19.88 4.82 -8.07
C LYS A 58 -19.91 5.00 -9.59
N GLU A 59 -20.49 6.09 -10.08
CA GLU A 59 -20.46 6.43 -11.51
C GLU A 59 -19.01 6.62 -12.00
N LYS A 60 -18.19 7.40 -11.27
CA LYS A 60 -16.76 7.61 -11.58
C LYS A 60 -15.93 6.32 -11.53
N LEU A 61 -16.31 5.37 -10.68
CA LEU A 61 -15.63 4.07 -10.52
C LEU A 61 -16.17 3.00 -11.48
N THR A 62 -17.25 3.28 -12.22
CA THR A 62 -17.79 2.34 -13.19
C THR A 62 -16.88 2.26 -14.41
N LEU A 63 -16.33 1.06 -14.64
CA LEU A 63 -15.39 0.84 -15.73
C LEU A 63 -16.09 0.95 -17.10
N PRO A 64 -15.54 1.73 -18.05
CA PRO A 64 -15.98 1.72 -19.43
C PRO A 64 -15.69 0.35 -20.09
N PRO A 65 -16.37 0.00 -21.21
CA PRO A 65 -16.24 -1.31 -21.85
C PRO A 65 -14.81 -1.74 -22.14
N GLU A 66 -13.94 -0.82 -22.54
CA GLU A 66 -12.53 -1.09 -22.85
C GLU A 66 -11.74 -1.50 -21.61
N GLN A 67 -12.00 -0.85 -20.46
CA GLN A 67 -11.35 -1.21 -19.21
C GLN A 67 -11.89 -2.53 -18.63
N LYS A 68 -13.18 -2.84 -18.85
CA LYS A 68 -13.73 -4.16 -18.51
C LYS A 68 -13.05 -5.27 -19.31
N ALA A 69 -12.75 -5.03 -20.58
CA ALA A 69 -12.01 -5.99 -21.42
C ALA A 69 -10.57 -6.20 -20.92
N ILE A 70 -9.87 -5.12 -20.55
CA ILE A 70 -8.55 -5.20 -19.89
C ILE A 70 -8.64 -6.02 -18.60
N LEU A 71 -9.59 -5.69 -17.71
CA LEU A 71 -9.79 -6.40 -16.45
C LEU A 71 -10.01 -7.90 -16.67
N SER A 72 -10.86 -8.27 -17.62
CA SER A 72 -11.11 -9.67 -17.96
C SER A 72 -9.83 -10.40 -18.37
N GLU A 73 -8.96 -9.76 -19.14
CA GLU A 73 -7.70 -10.36 -19.58
C GLU A 73 -6.64 -10.42 -18.48
N LEU A 74 -6.60 -9.42 -17.59
CA LEU A 74 -5.76 -9.45 -16.39
C LEU A 74 -6.17 -10.57 -15.45
N MET A 75 -7.48 -10.75 -15.22
CA MET A 75 -8.01 -11.78 -14.33
C MET A 75 -7.62 -13.20 -14.78
N LYS A 76 -7.47 -13.47 -16.09
CA LYS A 76 -7.00 -14.78 -16.60
C LYS A 76 -5.55 -15.10 -16.22
N GLN A 77 -4.76 -14.09 -15.87
CA GLN A 77 -3.35 -14.23 -15.52
C GLN A 77 -3.12 -14.31 -14.01
N ILE A 78 -4.15 -14.05 -13.21
CA ILE A 78 -4.09 -14.16 -11.75
C ILE A 78 -4.42 -15.61 -11.39
N GLY A 79 -3.47 -16.29 -10.74
CA GLY A 79 -3.71 -17.62 -10.17
C GLY A 79 -4.78 -17.56 -9.07
N ILE A 80 -5.57 -18.62 -8.95
CA ILE A 80 -6.51 -18.74 -7.83
C ILE A 80 -5.70 -19.11 -6.59
N ILE A 81 -5.45 -18.13 -5.74
CA ILE A 81 -4.78 -18.31 -4.45
C ILE A 81 -5.83 -18.46 -3.38
N LYS A 82 -5.78 -19.55 -2.61
CA LYS A 82 -6.62 -19.72 -1.44
C LYS A 82 -6.13 -18.77 -0.36
N LYS A 83 -6.92 -17.74 -0.04
CA LYS A 83 -6.61 -16.81 1.05
C LYS A 83 -6.78 -17.50 2.41
N ASP A 84 -5.75 -17.41 3.24
CA ASP A 84 -5.77 -17.89 4.62
C ASP A 84 -6.34 -16.82 5.54
N HIS A 85 -6.79 -17.24 6.74
CA HIS A 85 -7.22 -16.32 7.80
C HIS A 85 -6.51 -16.71 9.09
N ILE A 86 -5.57 -15.88 9.56
CA ILE A 86 -4.64 -16.27 10.63
C ILE A 86 -5.13 -15.72 11.97
N LEU A 87 -5.53 -14.45 12.00
CA LEU A 87 -5.93 -13.78 13.23
C LEU A 87 -7.47 -13.65 13.32
N PRO A 88 -8.09 -14.08 14.43
CA PRO A 88 -9.55 -14.02 14.59
C PRO A 88 -10.09 -12.58 14.51
N LYS A 89 -9.28 -11.59 14.90
CA LYS A 89 -9.62 -10.16 14.86
C LYS A 89 -9.52 -9.54 13.47
N GLY A 90 -8.95 -10.22 12.47
CA GLY A 90 -8.63 -9.64 11.17
C GLY A 90 -7.13 -9.73 10.91
N ASP A 91 -6.76 -10.00 9.66
CA ASP A 91 -5.36 -10.00 9.23
C ASP A 91 -4.94 -8.60 8.78
N SER A 92 -5.84 -7.81 8.18
CA SER A 92 -5.58 -6.42 7.77
C SER A 92 -6.25 -5.39 8.68
N ILE A 93 -5.83 -4.12 8.58
CA ILE A 93 -6.41 -2.99 9.33
C ILE A 93 -7.90 -2.85 9.00
N GLU A 94 -8.27 -2.96 7.73
CA GLU A 94 -9.65 -2.83 7.27
C GLU A 94 -10.53 -3.94 7.86
N GLU A 95 -10.04 -5.18 7.91
CA GLU A 95 -10.76 -6.29 8.54
C GLU A 95 -10.93 -6.09 10.05
N ILE A 96 -9.88 -5.61 10.73
CA ILE A 96 -9.91 -5.31 12.16
C ILE A 96 -10.97 -4.22 12.44
N ASN A 97 -10.95 -3.14 11.68
CA ASN A 97 -11.86 -2.02 11.87
C ASN A 97 -13.30 -2.37 11.49
N GLU A 98 -13.50 -3.18 10.45
CA GLU A 98 -14.81 -3.71 10.08
C GLU A 98 -15.38 -4.61 11.19
N LYS A 99 -14.59 -5.54 11.73
CA LYS A 99 -15.01 -6.44 12.82
C LYS A 99 -15.30 -5.68 14.11
N ASN A 100 -14.63 -4.56 14.35
CA ASN A 100 -14.94 -3.64 15.45
C ASN A 100 -16.12 -2.68 15.13
N SER A 101 -16.74 -2.79 13.94
CA SER A 101 -17.87 -1.96 13.49
C SER A 101 -17.56 -0.46 13.37
N ILE A 102 -16.29 -0.11 13.22
CA ILE A 102 -15.84 1.29 13.08
C ILE A 102 -15.35 1.61 11.67
N GLY A 103 -14.97 0.59 10.88
CA GLY A 103 -14.33 0.80 9.57
C GLY A 103 -15.15 1.67 8.61
N GLU A 104 -16.47 1.54 8.66
CA GLU A 104 -17.35 2.36 7.81
C GLU A 104 -17.60 3.78 8.35
N LEU A 105 -17.29 4.05 9.62
CA LEU A 105 -17.34 5.39 10.21
C LEU A 105 -16.08 6.21 9.89
N LEU A 106 -14.99 5.50 9.60
CA LEU A 106 -13.70 6.07 9.26
C LEU A 106 -13.63 6.30 7.75
N TYR A 107 -12.92 7.34 7.36
CA TYR A 107 -12.61 7.57 5.96
C TYR A 107 -11.53 6.59 5.52
N GLN A 108 -11.75 5.88 4.41
CA GLN A 108 -10.83 4.83 3.97
C GLN A 108 -10.44 3.90 5.11
N GLY A 109 -11.41 3.39 5.86
CA GLY A 109 -11.25 2.30 6.82
C GLY A 109 -10.57 2.65 8.14
N ASP A 110 -9.63 3.59 8.18
CA ASP A 110 -8.76 3.88 9.33
C ASP A 110 -8.37 5.37 9.48
N ILE A 111 -8.88 6.27 8.64
CA ILE A 111 -8.60 7.71 8.76
C ILE A 111 -9.75 8.42 9.48
N VAL A 112 -9.41 9.15 10.54
CA VAL A 112 -10.29 10.16 11.12
C VAL A 112 -10.02 11.50 10.43
N LEU A 113 -11.05 12.06 9.79
CA LEU A 113 -10.96 13.37 9.17
C LEU A 113 -11.44 14.48 10.10
N THR A 114 -10.85 15.67 9.94
CA THR A 114 -11.41 16.93 10.46
C THR A 114 -12.50 17.46 9.53
N ASN A 115 -13.32 18.41 10.00
CA ASN A 115 -14.34 19.05 9.15
C ASN A 115 -13.70 19.73 7.93
N ASP A 116 -12.59 20.45 8.13
CA ASP A 116 -11.88 21.15 7.05
C ASP A 116 -11.38 20.15 5.98
N GLN A 117 -10.77 19.04 6.41
CA GLN A 117 -10.33 17.99 5.47
C GLN A 117 -11.49 17.37 4.69
N VAL A 118 -12.65 17.19 5.33
CA VAL A 118 -13.86 16.65 4.65
C VAL A 118 -14.40 17.65 3.66
N ASP A 119 -14.47 18.92 4.03
CA ASP A 119 -14.97 19.97 3.15
C ASP A 119 -14.07 20.10 1.92
N GLU A 120 -12.74 20.05 2.10
CA GLU A 120 -11.79 19.98 0.99
C GLU A 120 -12.03 18.76 0.09
N ILE A 121 -12.15 17.55 0.67
CA ILE A 121 -12.42 16.31 -0.10
C ILE A 121 -13.75 16.39 -0.87
N VAL A 122 -14.78 16.98 -0.27
CA VAL A 122 -16.11 17.11 -0.86
C VAL A 122 -16.11 18.14 -1.99
N GLU A 123 -15.46 19.29 -1.81
CA GLU A 123 -15.28 20.31 -2.85
C GLU A 123 -14.53 19.73 -4.05
N ASP A 124 -13.43 19.04 -3.77
CA ASP A 124 -12.60 18.32 -4.71
C ASP A 124 -13.36 17.25 -5.51
N ALA A 125 -14.26 16.51 -4.87
CA ALA A 125 -15.08 15.49 -5.54
C ALA A 125 -16.12 16.11 -6.49
N LYS A 126 -16.52 17.37 -6.23
CA LYS A 126 -17.47 18.13 -7.04
C LYS A 126 -16.82 18.77 -8.26
N ASP A 127 -15.57 19.21 -8.16
CA ASP A 127 -14.88 19.92 -9.24
C ASP A 127 -14.45 18.97 -10.39
N GLU A 128 -14.73 19.37 -11.65
CA GLU A 128 -14.63 18.49 -12.84
C GLU A 128 -13.51 18.88 -13.82
N GLY A 129 -12.69 19.89 -13.53
CA GLY A 129 -11.75 20.41 -14.52
C GLY A 129 -10.50 21.06 -13.95
N GLY A 130 -9.34 20.43 -14.19
CA GLY A 130 -8.05 21.07 -13.98
C GLY A 130 -6.89 20.22 -14.48
N ASN A 131 -6.20 20.71 -15.52
CA ASN A 131 -4.97 20.12 -16.05
C ASN A 131 -3.78 20.38 -15.09
N ARG A 132 -3.86 19.87 -13.86
CA ARG A 132 -2.84 20.05 -12.80
C ARG A 132 -2.22 18.71 -12.38
N THR A 133 -0.93 18.77 -12.06
CA THR A 133 -0.06 17.66 -11.64
C THR A 133 -0.38 17.13 -10.23
N LYS A 134 0.01 15.88 -9.94
CA LYS A 134 -0.84 14.76 -9.48
C LYS A 134 -0.14 13.94 -8.35
N ARG A 135 -0.78 13.67 -7.18
CA ARG A 135 -0.18 13.57 -5.81
C ARG A 135 -0.67 12.54 -4.65
N GLN A 136 0.18 12.02 -3.67
CA GLN A 136 -0.09 11.10 -2.44
C GLN A 136 0.08 11.65 -0.97
N ALA A 137 1.06 12.52 -0.64
CA ALA A 137 1.28 13.12 0.68
C ALA A 137 0.42 14.36 0.98
N PHE A 138 -0.21 14.48 2.16
CA PHE A 138 -1.13 15.57 2.51
C PHE A 138 -0.49 16.96 2.44
N ARG A 139 -0.97 17.78 1.51
CA ARG A 139 -0.48 19.12 1.24
C ARG A 139 -1.66 20.04 0.94
N ASP A 140 -2.31 20.50 1.99
CA ASP A 140 -3.42 21.45 1.94
C ASP A 140 -2.94 22.90 1.76
N HIS A 141 -3.91 23.83 1.76
CA HIS A 141 -3.65 25.26 1.71
C HIS A 141 -2.88 25.78 2.94
N ASN A 142 -2.86 25.05 4.05
CA ASN A 142 -2.10 25.41 5.25
C ASN A 142 -0.65 24.90 5.23
N TYR A 143 -0.26 24.02 4.30
CA TYR A 143 1.12 23.55 4.20
C TYR A 143 2.12 24.74 4.12
N PRO A 144 3.22 24.74 4.89
CA PRO A 144 3.76 23.64 5.70
C PRO A 144 3.29 23.62 7.17
N ARG A 145 2.29 24.42 7.58
CA ARG A 145 1.83 24.47 8.98
C ARG A 145 1.27 23.13 9.48
N THR A 146 0.74 22.30 8.59
CA THR A 146 0.23 20.94 8.88
C THR A 146 1.33 19.89 9.09
N LEU A 147 2.61 20.28 8.98
CA LEU A 147 3.75 19.43 9.33
C LEU A 147 4.10 19.46 10.81
N TRP A 148 4.65 18.35 11.30
CA TRP A 148 5.37 18.26 12.57
C TRP A 148 6.76 18.89 12.48
N SER A 149 6.81 20.21 12.37
CA SER A 149 8.03 20.98 12.03
C SER A 149 9.19 20.80 13.03
N ASN A 150 8.90 20.51 14.30
CA ASN A 150 9.89 20.33 15.37
C ASN A 150 10.00 18.87 15.84
N GLY A 151 9.58 17.92 14.99
CA GLY A 151 9.37 16.54 15.38
C GLY A 151 7.99 16.31 15.99
N VAL A 152 7.65 15.03 16.14
CA VAL A 152 6.38 14.54 16.65
C VAL A 152 6.51 14.33 18.16
N ASN A 153 5.76 15.09 18.95
CA ASN A 153 5.61 14.77 20.37
C ASN A 153 4.50 13.73 20.54
N PHE A 154 4.67 12.80 21.47
CA PHE A 154 3.63 11.84 21.81
C PHE A 154 3.62 11.51 23.30
N PHE A 155 2.60 10.81 23.77
CA PHE A 155 2.62 10.13 25.06
C PHE A 155 1.69 8.92 25.04
N PHE A 156 1.90 7.99 25.95
CA PHE A 156 1.06 6.81 26.09
C PHE A 156 -0.04 7.03 27.13
N ASP A 157 -1.29 6.83 26.73
CA ASP A 157 -2.41 6.74 27.65
C ASP A 157 -2.24 5.55 28.61
N ARG A 158 -2.99 5.55 29.71
CA ARG A 158 -3.03 4.44 30.67
C ARG A 158 -3.55 3.16 30.02
N SER A 159 -4.40 3.25 28.99
CA SER A 159 -4.90 2.08 28.26
C SER A 159 -3.86 1.42 27.34
N ALA A 160 -2.76 2.12 27.01
CA ALA A 160 -1.72 1.57 26.14
C ALA A 160 -0.96 0.42 26.83
N SER A 161 -1.24 -0.80 26.38
CA SER A 161 -0.59 -2.03 26.86
C SER A 161 0.92 -2.04 26.56
N PRO A 162 1.72 -2.90 27.24
CA PRO A 162 3.13 -3.06 26.90
C PRO A 162 3.37 -3.40 25.42
N ALA A 163 2.49 -4.19 24.81
CA ALA A 163 2.57 -4.53 23.38
C ALA A 163 2.33 -3.30 22.49
N VAL A 164 1.31 -2.49 22.79
CA VAL A 164 1.03 -1.24 22.07
C VAL A 164 2.20 -0.26 22.18
N ARG A 165 2.77 -0.11 23.38
CA ARG A 165 3.96 0.72 23.62
C ARG A 165 5.14 0.23 22.79
N SER A 166 5.39 -1.08 22.77
CA SER A 166 6.46 -1.70 22.00
C SER A 166 6.31 -1.42 20.50
N VAL A 167 5.16 -1.75 19.92
CA VAL A 167 4.98 -1.63 18.47
C VAL A 167 4.94 -0.19 17.99
N PHE A 168 4.38 0.74 18.77
CA PHE A 168 4.42 2.17 18.45
C PHE A 168 5.86 2.68 18.41
N MET A 169 6.66 2.37 19.43
CA MET A 169 8.07 2.80 19.47
C MET A 169 8.89 2.20 18.33
N LYS A 170 8.68 0.92 18.01
CA LYS A 170 9.34 0.26 16.87
C LYS A 170 8.90 0.85 15.52
N GLY A 171 7.61 1.12 15.35
CA GLY A 171 7.08 1.79 14.15
C GLY A 171 7.63 3.21 13.99
N ALA A 172 7.67 3.99 15.06
CA ALA A 172 8.28 5.32 15.07
C ALA A 172 9.78 5.24 14.73
N GLN A 173 10.48 4.23 15.24
CA GLN A 173 11.89 4.02 14.95
C GLN A 173 12.15 3.70 13.47
N LEU A 174 11.26 2.97 12.78
CA LEU A 174 11.37 2.73 11.35
C LEU A 174 11.35 4.05 10.55
N TRP A 175 10.49 5.00 10.92
CA TRP A 175 10.45 6.33 10.32
C TRP A 175 11.65 7.20 10.73
N MET A 176 12.03 7.21 12.01
CA MET A 176 13.15 8.02 12.51
C MET A 176 14.48 7.61 11.90
N LYS A 177 14.67 6.31 11.67
CA LYS A 177 15.92 5.72 11.16
C LYS A 177 16.30 6.34 9.82
N ASP A 178 15.37 6.39 8.87
CA ASP A 178 15.65 6.75 7.48
C ASP A 178 15.00 8.09 7.07
N THR A 179 14.66 8.94 8.03
CA THR A 179 14.18 10.31 7.79
C THR A 179 14.80 11.31 8.75
N CYS A 180 14.46 12.59 8.58
CA CYS A 180 14.85 13.64 9.51
C CYS A 180 13.83 13.94 10.62
N ILE A 181 12.74 13.18 10.70
CA ILE A 181 11.66 13.35 11.68
C ILE A 181 12.05 12.67 12.99
N ASP A 182 11.89 13.35 14.11
CA ASP A 182 12.07 12.79 15.45
C ASP A 182 10.73 12.49 16.11
N PHE A 183 10.63 11.40 16.87
CA PHE A 183 9.54 11.15 17.80
C PHE A 183 10.04 11.29 19.24
N ARG A 184 9.32 12.03 20.07
CA ARG A 184 9.72 12.35 21.45
C ARG A 184 8.54 12.18 22.40
N GLU A 185 8.72 11.41 23.46
CA GLU A 185 7.70 11.32 24.50
C GLU A 185 7.68 12.63 25.30
N ASN A 186 6.59 13.39 25.21
CA ASN A 186 6.41 14.65 25.91
C ASN A 186 4.91 14.91 26.17
N PRO A 187 4.37 14.46 27.32
CA PRO A 187 2.95 14.66 27.65
C PRO A 187 2.58 16.13 27.86
N GLY A 188 3.56 17.01 28.10
CA GLY A 188 3.34 18.45 28.29
C GLY A 188 3.38 19.29 27.01
N ALA A 189 3.75 18.70 25.86
CA ALA A 189 3.81 19.43 24.60
C ALA A 189 2.41 19.89 24.15
N PRO A 190 2.22 21.14 23.69
CA PRO A 190 0.92 21.61 23.22
C PRO A 190 0.36 20.75 22.08
N ASP A 191 1.20 20.53 21.06
CA ASP A 191 0.90 19.64 19.95
C ASP A 191 1.51 18.27 20.21
N ARG A 192 0.68 17.24 20.34
CA ARG A 192 1.14 15.88 20.65
C ARG A 192 0.15 14.80 20.22
N ILE A 193 0.64 13.60 19.99
CA ILE A 193 -0.17 12.41 19.77
C ILE A 193 -0.41 11.68 21.10
N ARG A 194 -1.66 11.40 21.45
CA ARG A 194 -2.00 10.43 22.50
C ARG A 194 -2.14 9.04 21.88
N VAL A 195 -1.25 8.14 22.25
CA VAL A 195 -1.27 6.74 21.79
C VAL A 195 -2.01 5.90 22.83
N PHE A 196 -3.05 5.20 22.40
CA PHE A 196 -3.94 4.50 23.32
C PHE A 196 -4.57 3.26 22.66
N LYS A 197 -5.18 2.41 23.48
CA LYS A 197 -5.86 1.19 23.03
C LYS A 197 -7.37 1.40 23.04
N GLU A 198 -7.95 1.59 21.86
CA GLU A 198 -9.40 1.69 21.61
C GLU A 198 -9.85 0.54 20.69
N ASP A 199 -11.11 0.55 20.28
CA ASP A 199 -11.57 -0.25 19.15
C ASP A 199 -10.82 0.16 17.86
N GLY A 200 -10.20 -0.83 17.21
CA GLY A 200 -9.55 -0.72 15.89
C GLY A 200 -8.20 0.01 15.82
N CYS A 201 -7.65 0.11 14.62
CA CYS A 201 -6.41 0.81 14.26
C CYS A 201 -6.76 2.03 13.44
N TRP A 202 -6.39 3.23 13.88
CA TRP A 202 -6.70 4.45 13.13
C TRP A 202 -5.90 5.65 13.60
N SER A 203 -5.78 6.65 12.72
CA SER A 203 -5.15 7.93 13.02
C SER A 203 -5.78 9.10 12.26
N PHE A 204 -5.37 10.31 12.61
CA PHE A 204 -5.60 11.50 11.81
C PHE A 204 -4.47 11.68 10.78
N VAL A 205 -4.73 12.45 9.71
CA VAL A 205 -3.70 12.76 8.71
C VAL A 205 -3.02 14.09 9.02
N GLY A 206 -1.70 14.03 9.27
CA GLY A 206 -0.87 15.20 9.56
C GLY A 206 -1.02 15.79 10.97
N ARG A 207 -0.42 16.97 11.21
CA ARG A 207 -0.51 17.70 12.49
C ARG A 207 -1.74 18.60 12.50
N LEU A 208 -2.69 18.31 13.40
CA LEU A 208 -3.91 19.11 13.57
C LEU A 208 -3.72 20.35 14.47
N GLY A 209 -2.76 20.27 15.38
CA GLY A 209 -2.61 21.21 16.50
C GLY A 209 -3.34 20.72 17.75
N GLY A 210 -2.78 20.99 18.93
CA GLY A 210 -3.27 20.43 20.18
C GLY A 210 -2.98 18.92 20.31
N GLN A 211 -3.70 18.27 21.22
CA GLN A 211 -3.65 16.82 21.35
C GLN A 211 -4.51 16.16 20.25
N GLN A 212 -3.94 15.21 19.52
CA GLN A 212 -4.66 14.32 18.60
C GLN A 212 -4.45 12.85 18.99
N ASP A 213 -5.40 11.99 18.69
CA ASP A 213 -5.40 10.60 19.11
C ASP A 213 -4.91 9.66 18.00
N LEU A 214 -4.28 8.55 18.38
CA LEU A 214 -3.92 7.43 17.50
C LEU A 214 -4.23 6.12 18.23
N SER A 215 -5.11 5.30 17.66
CA SER A 215 -5.53 4.03 18.24
C SER A 215 -4.71 2.87 17.71
N LEU A 216 -4.23 2.04 18.63
CA LEU A 216 -3.73 0.69 18.35
C LEU A 216 -4.50 -0.30 19.22
N GLY A 217 -5.68 -0.70 18.74
CA GLY A 217 -6.59 -1.64 19.38
C GLY A 217 -6.14 -3.11 19.36
N ASP A 218 -7.05 -3.98 19.80
CA ASP A 218 -6.88 -5.44 19.68
C ASP A 218 -6.71 -5.86 18.21
N GLY A 219 -5.59 -6.50 17.88
CA GLY A 219 -5.23 -6.92 16.52
C GLY A 219 -4.24 -5.98 15.84
N CYS A 220 -4.06 -4.76 16.36
CA CYS A 220 -3.16 -3.75 15.80
C CYS A 220 -1.71 -3.89 16.31
N GLU A 221 -1.43 -4.87 17.16
CA GLU A 221 -0.13 -5.06 17.83
C GLU A 221 0.96 -5.64 16.90
N SER A 222 1.13 -5.05 15.72
CA SER A 222 2.27 -5.28 14.83
C SER A 222 3.03 -4.00 14.53
N VAL A 223 4.34 -4.14 14.29
CA VAL A 223 5.17 -2.99 13.93
C VAL A 223 4.75 -2.39 12.58
N GLY A 224 4.33 -3.22 11.62
CA GLY A 224 3.80 -2.75 10.33
C GLY A 224 2.53 -1.92 10.48
N THR A 225 1.56 -2.39 11.27
CA THR A 225 0.32 -1.64 11.57
C THR A 225 0.64 -0.34 12.28
N ALA A 226 1.48 -0.35 13.31
CA ALA A 226 1.86 0.87 14.01
C ALA A 226 2.59 1.87 13.08
N ALA A 227 3.47 1.38 12.20
CA ALA A 227 4.15 2.22 11.21
C ALA A 227 3.18 2.83 10.19
N HIS A 228 2.14 2.11 9.79
CA HIS A 228 1.06 2.59 8.93
C HIS A 228 0.28 3.75 9.59
N GLU A 229 -0.20 3.55 10.82
CA GLU A 229 -0.94 4.59 11.56
C GLU A 229 -0.07 5.83 11.85
N ILE A 230 1.21 5.63 12.12
CA ILE A 230 2.18 6.72 12.23
C ILE A 230 2.36 7.42 10.88
N GLY A 231 2.32 6.69 9.77
CA GLY A 231 2.32 7.21 8.40
C GLY A 231 1.19 8.20 8.15
N HIS A 232 -0.03 7.88 8.59
CA HIS A 232 -1.14 8.84 8.60
C HIS A 232 -0.81 10.07 9.45
N ALA A 233 -0.40 9.88 10.71
CA ALA A 233 -0.12 10.98 11.62
C ALA A 233 0.96 11.94 11.11
N ILE A 234 1.92 11.46 10.31
CA ILE A 234 2.96 12.28 9.67
C ILE A 234 2.57 12.78 8.27
N GLY A 235 1.36 12.50 7.79
CA GLY A 235 0.76 13.19 6.66
C GLY A 235 0.59 12.35 5.39
N PHE A 236 0.50 11.03 5.47
CA PHE A 236 0.17 10.21 4.30
C PHE A 236 -1.31 9.83 4.25
N PHE A 237 -1.90 9.96 3.06
CA PHE A 237 -3.09 9.21 2.69
C PHE A 237 -2.68 7.88 2.06
N HIS A 238 -3.66 7.02 1.84
CA HIS A 238 -3.44 5.75 1.18
C HIS A 238 -2.89 5.87 -0.26
N THR A 239 -2.09 4.89 -0.66
CA THR A 239 -1.51 4.83 -2.01
C THR A 239 -2.58 4.52 -3.06
N GLN A 240 -3.56 3.65 -2.79
CA GLN A 240 -4.63 3.32 -3.75
C GLN A 240 -5.61 4.47 -3.99
N SER A 241 -5.58 5.49 -3.12
CA SER A 241 -6.37 6.71 -3.30
C SER A 241 -5.64 7.78 -4.09
N ARG A 242 -4.40 7.55 -4.54
CA ARG A 242 -3.75 8.44 -5.50
C ARG A 242 -4.65 8.66 -6.73
N HIS A 243 -4.86 9.91 -7.10
CA HIS A 243 -5.47 10.35 -8.36
C HIS A 243 -4.91 9.65 -9.63
N ASP A 244 -3.64 9.18 -9.65
CA ASP A 244 -2.99 8.50 -10.78
C ASP A 244 -3.07 6.96 -10.69
N ARG A 245 -3.71 6.40 -9.65
CA ARG A 245 -3.80 4.96 -9.43
C ARG A 245 -4.41 4.19 -10.61
N ASP A 246 -5.32 4.80 -11.37
CA ASP A 246 -5.95 4.19 -12.57
C ASP A 246 -4.96 3.94 -13.73
N ASN A 247 -3.70 4.38 -13.61
CA ASN A 247 -2.61 4.04 -14.55
C ASN A 247 -1.85 2.76 -14.16
N PHE A 248 -2.11 2.22 -12.98
CA PHE A 248 -1.34 1.13 -12.35
C PHE A 248 -2.24 -0.03 -11.91
N ILE A 249 -3.45 0.27 -11.43
CA ILE A 249 -4.44 -0.72 -11.02
C ILE A 249 -5.78 -0.49 -11.73
N THR A 250 -6.55 -1.57 -11.91
CA THR A 250 -7.97 -1.51 -12.23
C THR A 250 -8.76 -1.73 -10.95
N PHE A 251 -9.70 -0.84 -10.66
CA PHE A 251 -10.65 -1.03 -9.57
C PHE A 251 -11.93 -1.69 -10.09
N ASN A 252 -12.32 -2.83 -9.52
CA ASN A 252 -13.54 -3.51 -9.85
C ASN A 252 -14.61 -3.26 -8.79
N VAL A 253 -15.41 -2.21 -9.00
CA VAL A 253 -16.53 -1.85 -8.12
C VAL A 253 -17.55 -2.99 -7.93
N GLN A 254 -17.64 -3.93 -8.89
CA GLN A 254 -18.57 -5.05 -8.80
C GLN A 254 -18.17 -6.12 -7.77
N ASN A 255 -16.95 -6.08 -7.24
CA ASN A 255 -16.51 -6.99 -6.18
C ASN A 255 -16.57 -6.36 -4.78
N VAL A 256 -16.88 -5.06 -4.69
CA VAL A 256 -16.80 -4.27 -3.46
C VAL A 256 -18.14 -4.31 -2.72
N LYS A 257 -18.09 -4.38 -1.38
CA LYS A 257 -19.28 -4.23 -0.54
C LYS A 257 -20.00 -2.91 -0.88
N PRO A 258 -21.31 -2.90 -1.13
CA PRO A 258 -22.01 -1.69 -1.58
C PRO A 258 -21.81 -0.47 -0.67
N ASP A 259 -21.68 -0.67 0.64
CA ASP A 259 -21.52 0.40 1.63
C ASP A 259 -20.06 0.81 1.89
N TRP A 260 -19.13 0.27 1.10
CA TRP A 260 -17.68 0.55 1.18
C TRP A 260 -17.14 1.19 -0.11
N VAL A 261 -18.00 1.55 -1.06
CA VAL A 261 -17.55 2.09 -2.36
C VAL A 261 -16.85 3.44 -2.19
N ASP A 262 -17.29 4.26 -1.25
CA ASP A 262 -16.70 5.56 -0.91
C ASP A 262 -15.27 5.46 -0.35
N GLN A 263 -14.90 4.29 0.18
CA GLN A 263 -13.56 4.00 0.71
C GLN A 263 -12.49 3.96 -0.39
N PHE A 264 -12.89 3.87 -1.66
CA PHE A 264 -11.99 3.85 -2.83
C PHE A 264 -11.99 5.17 -3.61
N THR A 265 -12.53 6.23 -3.00
CA THR A 265 -12.47 7.58 -3.56
C THR A 265 -11.02 8.00 -3.72
N LYS A 266 -10.69 8.55 -4.89
CA LYS A 266 -9.35 9.09 -5.14
C LYS A 266 -9.22 10.46 -4.46
N GLN A 267 -8.08 10.69 -3.81
CA GLN A 267 -7.59 12.03 -3.47
C GLN A 267 -7.43 12.84 -4.75
N THR A 268 -7.49 14.16 -4.64
CA THR A 268 -7.25 15.04 -5.78
C THR A 268 -5.85 15.64 -5.75
N THR A 269 -5.58 16.50 -6.72
CA THR A 269 -4.31 17.23 -6.83
C THR A 269 -4.25 18.49 -5.97
N ALA A 270 -5.36 18.93 -5.38
CA ALA A 270 -5.43 20.18 -4.62
C ALA A 270 -4.84 20.04 -3.21
N THR A 271 -5.03 18.87 -2.59
CA THR A 271 -4.78 18.62 -1.16
C THR A 271 -3.63 17.65 -0.90
N ASN A 272 -2.86 17.30 -1.92
CA ASN A 272 -1.98 16.15 -1.87
C ASN A 272 -0.66 16.43 -2.66
N GLU A 273 0.54 15.83 -2.41
CA GLU A 273 1.79 15.81 -3.24
C GLU A 273 2.49 14.42 -3.46
N ASN A 274 2.84 14.03 -4.70
CA ASN A 274 3.60 12.79 -5.04
C ASN A 274 5.07 13.07 -5.34
N TYR A 275 5.43 14.32 -5.62
CA TYR A 275 6.79 14.75 -5.95
C TYR A 275 7.40 14.06 -7.19
N GLY A 276 6.56 13.59 -8.12
CA GLY A 276 7.00 12.84 -9.31
C GLY A 276 7.49 11.42 -9.01
N ILE A 277 7.24 10.91 -7.80
CA ILE A 277 7.60 9.55 -7.39
C ILE A 277 6.61 8.54 -8.02
N PRO A 278 7.12 7.45 -8.64
CA PRO A 278 6.27 6.40 -9.21
C PRO A 278 5.31 5.76 -8.21
N TYR A 279 4.28 5.10 -8.71
CA TYR A 279 3.38 4.29 -7.91
C TYR A 279 4.09 3.01 -7.44
N ASP A 280 4.01 2.72 -6.15
CA ASP A 280 4.62 1.54 -5.54
C ASP A 280 3.52 0.59 -5.03
N TYR A 281 3.43 -0.59 -5.63
CA TYR A 281 2.43 -1.61 -5.28
C TYR A 281 2.64 -2.14 -3.86
N GLY A 282 3.89 -2.15 -3.37
CA GLY A 282 4.26 -2.67 -2.05
C GLY A 282 4.41 -1.59 -0.98
N ASN A 283 3.77 -0.45 -1.18
CA ASN A 283 3.75 0.64 -0.21
C ASN A 283 2.99 0.21 1.06
N ILE A 284 3.48 0.62 2.24
CA ILE A 284 2.80 0.32 3.51
C ILE A 284 1.42 0.97 3.61
N MET A 285 1.20 2.07 2.87
CA MET A 285 -0.08 2.78 2.81
C MET A 285 -1.00 2.24 1.70
N HIS A 286 -0.68 1.11 1.07
CA HIS A 286 -1.52 0.51 0.03
C HIS A 286 -2.39 -0.61 0.59
N TYR A 287 -3.71 -0.54 0.35
CA TYR A 287 -4.66 -1.62 0.64
C TYR A 287 -4.33 -2.96 -0.04
N GLY A 288 -4.84 -4.05 0.52
CA GLY A 288 -4.81 -5.37 -0.11
C GLY A 288 -5.66 -5.46 -1.38
N ALA A 289 -5.33 -6.41 -2.26
CA ALA A 289 -6.08 -6.65 -3.50
C ALA A 289 -7.56 -6.99 -3.27
N ASN A 290 -7.87 -7.63 -2.14
CA ASN A 290 -9.18 -8.10 -1.74
C ASN A 290 -9.85 -7.20 -0.68
N SER A 291 -9.26 -6.05 -0.34
CA SER A 291 -9.86 -5.10 0.62
C SER A 291 -11.30 -4.77 0.23
N ALA A 292 -12.19 -4.82 1.22
CA ALA A 292 -13.65 -4.62 1.09
C ALA A 292 -14.38 -5.55 0.09
N SER A 293 -13.80 -6.70 -0.27
CA SER A 293 -14.46 -7.69 -1.14
C SER A 293 -15.66 -8.35 -0.43
N TYR A 294 -16.77 -8.52 -1.14
CA TYR A 294 -17.92 -9.30 -0.62
C TYR A 294 -17.95 -10.75 -1.14
N ASN A 295 -17.22 -11.05 -2.21
CA ASN A 295 -17.27 -12.33 -2.93
C ASN A 295 -15.93 -13.07 -2.95
N GLY A 296 -14.92 -12.57 -2.23
CA GLY A 296 -13.58 -13.14 -2.18
C GLY A 296 -12.77 -12.93 -3.46
N GLN A 297 -13.28 -12.20 -4.44
CA GLN A 297 -12.55 -11.81 -5.65
C GLN A 297 -11.85 -10.45 -5.43
N PRO A 298 -10.72 -10.18 -6.11
CA PRO A 298 -9.97 -8.94 -5.93
C PRO A 298 -10.81 -7.72 -6.34
N THR A 299 -10.82 -6.70 -5.49
CA THR A 299 -11.42 -5.39 -5.75
C THR A 299 -10.43 -4.47 -6.49
N MET A 300 -9.13 -4.70 -6.31
CA MET A 300 -8.04 -4.00 -7.00
C MET A 300 -7.13 -4.97 -7.73
N VAL A 301 -6.93 -4.74 -9.02
CA VAL A 301 -6.18 -5.62 -9.92
C VAL A 301 -5.03 -4.84 -10.56
N PRO A 302 -3.77 -5.11 -10.21
CA PRO A 302 -2.61 -4.51 -10.87
C PRO A 302 -2.57 -4.80 -12.37
N TYR A 303 -2.07 -3.84 -13.15
CA TYR A 303 -1.83 -4.07 -14.58
C TYR A 303 -0.71 -5.07 -14.85
N ASP A 304 0.24 -5.24 -13.94
CA ASP A 304 1.12 -6.41 -13.92
C ASP A 304 0.61 -7.38 -12.84
N PRO A 305 -0.11 -8.46 -13.22
CA PRO A 305 -0.78 -9.37 -12.30
C PRO A 305 0.13 -9.99 -11.22
N LYS A 306 1.44 -10.03 -11.45
CA LYS A 306 2.42 -10.56 -10.48
C LYS A 306 2.54 -9.70 -9.21
N TYR A 307 1.96 -8.50 -9.19
CA TYR A 307 1.89 -7.66 -7.99
C TYR A 307 0.66 -7.92 -7.13
N ILE A 308 -0.22 -8.87 -7.49
CA ILE A 308 -1.52 -9.05 -6.80
C ILE A 308 -1.34 -9.30 -5.29
N GLU A 309 -0.38 -10.13 -4.88
CA GLU A 309 -0.07 -10.37 -3.45
C GLU A 309 0.84 -9.31 -2.82
N THR A 310 1.42 -8.42 -3.64
CA THR A 310 2.28 -7.33 -3.15
C THR A 310 1.45 -6.18 -2.54
N LEU A 311 0.21 -6.01 -3.02
CA LEU A 311 -0.76 -5.05 -2.47
C LEU A 311 -1.11 -5.42 -1.02
N GLY A 312 -1.10 -4.46 -0.09
CA GLY A 312 -1.35 -4.70 1.35
C GLY A 312 -0.09 -4.86 2.21
N SER A 313 1.08 -4.54 1.65
CA SER A 313 2.40 -4.69 2.28
C SER A 313 2.46 -4.12 3.71
N PRO A 314 3.06 -4.82 4.69
CA PRO A 314 3.31 -4.26 6.02
C PRO A 314 4.70 -3.59 6.15
N ILE A 315 5.41 -3.40 5.04
CA ILE A 315 6.81 -2.93 5.02
C ILE A 315 6.85 -1.54 4.38
N ILE A 316 7.47 -0.57 5.06
CA ILE A 316 7.73 0.77 4.50
C ILE A 316 8.61 0.62 3.25
N SER A 317 8.08 1.04 2.10
CA SER A 317 8.81 0.96 0.85
C SER A 317 9.83 2.09 0.71
N PHE A 318 10.83 1.88 -0.15
CA PHE A 318 11.85 2.89 -0.41
C PHE A 318 11.25 4.18 -0.99
N TYR A 319 10.21 4.07 -1.82
CA TYR A 319 9.53 5.24 -2.37
C TYR A 319 8.75 6.02 -1.33
N GLU A 320 8.20 5.35 -0.32
CA GLU A 320 7.54 6.04 0.79
C GLU A 320 8.55 6.83 1.64
N LEU A 321 9.73 6.25 1.92
CA LEU A 321 10.83 6.96 2.58
C LEU A 321 11.29 8.17 1.76
N LEU A 322 11.46 8.02 0.46
CA LEU A 322 11.83 9.12 -0.43
C LEU A 322 10.77 10.23 -0.41
N MET A 323 9.49 9.86 -0.48
CA MET A 323 8.38 10.80 -0.46
C MET A 323 8.34 11.59 0.84
N LEU A 324 8.50 10.91 1.99
CA LEU A 324 8.47 11.57 3.29
C LEU A 324 9.66 12.52 3.47
N ASN A 325 10.86 12.10 3.03
CA ASN A 325 12.05 12.93 3.06
C ASN A 325 11.92 14.18 2.18
N GLN A 326 11.22 14.10 1.04
CA GLN A 326 10.89 15.26 0.23
C GLN A 326 9.83 16.13 0.91
N HIS A 327 8.79 15.49 1.48
CA HIS A 327 7.65 16.15 2.10
C HIS A 327 8.03 17.01 3.30
N TYR A 328 8.94 16.52 4.15
CA TYR A 328 9.49 17.23 5.31
C TYR A 328 10.74 18.06 5.00
N GLY A 329 11.14 18.15 3.72
CA GLY A 329 12.33 18.90 3.31
C GLY A 329 13.64 18.33 3.84
N CYS A 330 13.67 17.08 4.29
CA CYS A 330 14.86 16.38 4.78
C CYS A 330 15.99 16.36 3.74
N MET A 331 15.63 16.27 2.46
CA MET A 331 16.58 16.29 1.34
C MET A 331 17.45 17.55 1.28
N LYS A 332 17.02 18.65 1.91
CA LYS A 332 17.76 19.92 1.93
C LYS A 332 18.91 19.95 2.95
N ARG A 333 18.96 18.96 3.87
CA ARG A 333 20.01 18.89 4.91
C ARG A 333 21.38 18.50 4.36
N CYS A 334 21.41 17.88 3.19
CA CYS A 334 22.62 17.37 2.58
C CYS A 334 23.00 18.16 1.33
N ASP A 335 24.23 18.70 1.31
CA ASP A 335 24.80 19.37 0.15
C ASP A 335 25.12 18.32 -0.94
N PRO A 336 24.47 18.37 -2.12
CA PRO A 336 24.69 17.39 -3.19
C PRO A 336 26.14 17.28 -3.66
N SER A 337 26.96 18.33 -3.50
CA SER A 337 28.36 18.36 -3.91
C SER A 337 29.28 17.58 -2.97
N ARG A 338 28.93 17.51 -1.67
CA ARG A 338 29.74 16.88 -0.61
C ARG A 338 29.19 15.53 -0.13
N SER A 339 27.93 15.25 -0.45
CA SER A 339 27.24 14.05 0.03
C SER A 339 27.63 12.79 -0.74
N ALA A 340 27.36 11.65 -0.12
CA ALA A 340 27.56 10.33 -0.70
C ALA A 340 26.92 10.19 -2.09
N LYS A 341 27.62 9.53 -3.02
CA LYS A 341 27.10 9.17 -4.34
C LYS A 341 26.48 7.78 -4.25
N CYS A 342 25.17 7.76 -4.05
CA CYS A 342 24.42 6.54 -3.81
C CYS A 342 24.21 5.75 -5.12
N ALA A 343 24.52 4.46 -5.08
CA ALA A 343 24.22 3.51 -6.13
C ALA A 343 22.74 3.11 -6.14
N MET A 344 22.31 2.45 -7.22
CA MET A 344 21.00 1.81 -7.37
C MET A 344 19.79 2.74 -7.14
N GLY A 345 19.98 4.05 -7.26
CA GLY A 345 18.93 5.04 -7.04
C GLY A 345 18.66 5.37 -5.57
N GLY A 346 19.56 4.98 -4.66
CA GLY A 346 19.57 5.45 -3.27
C GLY A 346 19.76 6.98 -3.17
N PHE A 347 19.58 7.53 -1.97
CA PHE A 347 19.80 8.96 -1.72
C PHE A 347 20.54 9.23 -0.41
N PRO A 348 21.26 10.38 -0.27
CA PRO A 348 22.00 10.68 0.93
C PRO A 348 21.11 10.69 2.18
N HIS A 349 21.60 10.09 3.26
CA HIS A 349 20.87 9.98 4.50
C HIS A 349 20.79 11.36 5.19
N PRO A 350 19.60 11.88 5.55
CA PRO A 350 19.42 13.27 5.98
C PRO A 350 20.02 13.59 7.37
N ARG A 351 20.37 12.56 8.13
CA ARG A 351 21.09 12.68 9.42
C ARG A 351 22.60 12.40 9.31
N ASP A 352 23.06 11.91 8.16
CA ASP A 352 24.46 11.57 7.90
C ASP A 352 24.70 11.54 6.39
N CYS A 353 25.04 12.71 5.85
CA CYS A 353 25.18 12.89 4.40
C CYS A 353 26.35 12.09 3.79
N SER A 354 27.15 11.40 4.61
CA SER A 354 28.26 10.55 4.16
C SER A 354 27.84 9.12 3.81
N ARG A 355 26.59 8.73 4.08
CA ARG A 355 26.00 7.44 3.70
C ARG A 355 24.65 7.61 3.03
N CYS A 356 24.13 6.49 2.52
CA CYS A 356 22.91 6.45 1.73
C CYS A 356 21.78 5.71 2.44
N ILE A 357 20.55 6.12 2.14
CA ILE A 357 19.35 5.28 2.29
C ILE A 357 19.22 4.47 1.01
N CYS A 358 19.04 3.16 1.16
CA CYS A 358 19.14 2.20 0.08
C CYS A 358 17.79 1.56 -0.26
N PRO A 359 17.52 1.27 -1.54
CA PRO A 359 16.39 0.43 -1.91
C PRO A 359 16.45 -0.95 -1.24
N SER A 360 15.28 -1.58 -1.04
CA SER A 360 15.17 -2.92 -0.48
C SER A 360 16.10 -3.91 -1.20
N GLY A 361 16.83 -4.74 -0.44
CA GLY A 361 17.81 -5.67 -0.98
C GLY A 361 19.17 -5.07 -1.33
N TYR A 362 19.40 -3.77 -1.10
CA TYR A 362 20.70 -3.11 -1.22
C TYR A 362 21.10 -2.46 0.11
N GLY A 363 22.41 -2.37 0.36
CA GLY A 363 22.96 -1.87 1.62
C GLY A 363 24.41 -1.43 1.48
N GLY A 364 25.11 -1.37 2.61
CA GLY A 364 26.41 -0.71 2.70
C GLY A 364 26.29 0.81 2.68
N ARG A 365 27.42 1.50 2.78
CA ARG A 365 27.46 2.97 2.86
C ARG A 365 26.87 3.64 1.61
N LEU A 366 27.04 3.03 0.44
CA LEU A 366 26.69 3.61 -0.86
C LEU A 366 25.60 2.83 -1.62
N CYS A 367 24.93 1.86 -1.01
CA CYS A 367 23.92 1.01 -1.67
C CYS A 367 24.48 0.08 -2.76
N ASP A 368 25.77 -0.24 -2.69
CA ASP A 368 26.53 -1.07 -3.61
C ASP A 368 26.86 -2.46 -3.04
N GLN A 369 26.32 -2.79 -1.87
CA GLN A 369 26.54 -4.05 -1.17
C GLN A 369 25.23 -4.75 -0.85
N ARG A 370 25.29 -6.06 -0.64
CA ARG A 370 24.18 -6.82 -0.05
C ARG A 370 23.97 -6.31 1.39
N PRO A 371 22.72 -6.13 1.86
CA PRO A 371 22.46 -5.84 3.26
C PRO A 371 23.16 -6.82 4.20
N SER A 372 23.63 -6.33 5.35
CA SER A 372 24.21 -7.16 6.41
C SER A 372 23.17 -8.09 7.03
N GLY A 373 23.61 -9.15 7.70
CA GLY A 373 22.74 -10.16 8.31
C GLY A 373 22.69 -11.43 7.46
N CYS A 374 21.65 -12.24 7.70
CA CYS A 374 21.48 -13.52 7.01
C CYS A 374 21.30 -13.37 5.49
N GLY A 375 21.58 -14.46 4.79
CA GLY A 375 21.64 -14.54 3.34
C GLY A 375 23.05 -14.40 2.79
N GLN A 376 23.18 -14.58 1.47
CA GLN A 376 24.48 -14.66 0.79
C GLN A 376 24.42 -14.26 -0.68
N VAL A 377 25.59 -14.14 -1.30
CA VAL A 377 25.74 -13.87 -2.74
C VAL A 377 25.95 -15.19 -3.47
N TYR A 378 25.14 -15.45 -4.48
CA TYR A 378 25.24 -16.59 -5.38
C TYR A 378 25.64 -16.12 -6.78
N GLN A 379 26.47 -16.92 -7.45
CA GLN A 379 26.83 -16.71 -8.85
C GLN A 379 25.96 -17.62 -9.74
N ALA A 380 25.20 -17.02 -10.64
CA ALA A 380 24.39 -17.77 -11.59
C ALA A 380 25.29 -18.40 -12.68
N THR A 381 24.91 -19.58 -13.15
CA THR A 381 25.49 -20.25 -14.32
C THR A 381 24.40 -20.49 -15.36
N ALA A 382 24.75 -21.01 -16.54
CA ALA A 382 23.75 -21.32 -17.58
C ALA A 382 22.79 -22.47 -17.18
N SER A 383 23.24 -23.33 -16.26
CA SER A 383 22.44 -24.42 -15.71
C SER A 383 21.60 -23.94 -14.53
N TYR A 384 20.43 -24.55 -14.34
CA TYR A 384 19.61 -24.28 -13.16
C TYR A 384 20.35 -24.64 -11.87
N GLN A 385 20.33 -23.71 -10.94
CA GLN A 385 20.78 -23.88 -9.56
C GLN A 385 19.61 -23.60 -8.62
N THR A 386 19.67 -24.14 -7.41
CA THR A 386 18.59 -24.00 -6.42
C THR A 386 19.10 -23.22 -5.20
N LEU A 387 18.32 -22.21 -4.80
CA LEU A 387 18.42 -21.53 -3.51
C LEU A 387 17.25 -22.04 -2.66
N THR A 388 17.55 -22.54 -1.47
CA THR A 388 16.55 -22.90 -0.47
C THR A 388 16.84 -22.12 0.78
N ASP A 389 15.83 -21.45 1.31
CA ASP A 389 15.93 -20.65 2.52
C ASP A 389 14.78 -21.00 3.46
N GLU A 390 15.08 -20.99 4.76
CA GLU A 390 14.09 -21.20 5.82
C GLU A 390 14.26 -20.08 6.86
N VAL A 391 13.21 -19.27 7.00
CA VAL A 391 13.20 -18.10 7.90
C VAL A 391 12.13 -18.27 8.95
N GLY A 392 12.43 -17.87 10.18
CA GLY A 392 11.55 -17.99 11.34
C GLY A 392 11.99 -19.13 12.25
N ASN A 393 11.16 -19.42 13.25
CA ASN A 393 11.47 -20.43 14.27
C ASN A 393 10.42 -21.55 14.23
N PRO A 394 10.80 -22.81 13.92
CA PRO A 394 9.87 -23.95 13.90
C PRO A 394 9.19 -24.20 15.25
N ASN A 395 9.82 -23.75 16.34
CA ASN A 395 9.37 -23.98 17.71
C ASN A 395 8.60 -22.78 18.32
N ALA A 396 8.41 -21.68 17.58
CA ALA A 396 7.79 -20.45 18.12
C ALA A 396 6.25 -20.50 18.23
N GLY A 397 5.62 -21.63 17.90
CA GLY A 397 4.16 -21.74 17.82
C GLY A 397 3.55 -20.91 16.69
N GLN A 398 2.22 -20.81 16.67
CA GLN A 398 1.43 -20.13 15.63
C GLN A 398 0.96 -18.72 16.05
N LYS A 399 1.73 -18.03 16.90
CA LYS A 399 1.45 -16.63 17.24
C LYS A 399 2.41 -15.73 16.44
N PRO A 400 1.91 -14.72 15.71
CA PRO A 400 2.80 -13.79 15.02
C PRO A 400 3.65 -13.01 16.03
N ARG A 401 4.93 -12.87 15.72
CA ARG A 401 5.86 -11.93 16.37
C ARG A 401 5.51 -10.52 15.97
N GLU A 402 5.83 -9.52 16.78
CA GLU A 402 5.61 -8.11 16.44
C GLU A 402 6.48 -7.64 15.26
N ASP A 403 7.71 -8.17 15.16
CA ASP A 403 8.73 -7.86 14.13
C ASP A 403 8.87 -8.97 13.08
N MET A 404 9.47 -8.62 11.95
CA MET A 404 9.88 -9.55 10.90
C MET A 404 11.38 -9.84 10.93
N ASP A 405 11.73 -11.12 10.85
CA ASP A 405 13.05 -11.56 10.43
C ASP A 405 13.16 -11.40 8.91
N MET A 406 14.32 -10.95 8.42
CA MET A 406 14.57 -10.77 6.99
C MET A 406 15.95 -11.28 6.60
N CYS A 407 16.04 -12.09 5.54
CA CYS A 407 17.29 -12.51 4.93
C CYS A 407 17.42 -11.94 3.51
N ASN A 408 18.61 -11.44 3.20
CA ASN A 408 18.87 -10.76 1.94
C ASN A 408 19.88 -11.57 1.13
N TYR A 409 19.49 -12.01 -0.05
CA TYR A 409 20.34 -12.75 -0.98
C TYR A 409 20.54 -11.96 -2.26
N TRP A 410 21.71 -12.11 -2.88
CA TRP A 410 21.95 -11.63 -4.24
C TRP A 410 22.22 -12.80 -5.15
N ILE A 411 21.49 -12.90 -6.24
CA ILE A 411 21.88 -13.75 -7.37
C ILE A 411 22.54 -12.84 -8.40
N THR A 412 23.80 -13.13 -8.70
CA THR A 412 24.65 -12.28 -9.55
C THR A 412 25.06 -13.03 -10.81
N ALA A 413 25.28 -12.29 -11.89
CA ALA A 413 25.75 -12.80 -13.16
C ALA A 413 26.75 -11.80 -13.77
N PRO A 414 27.55 -12.21 -14.78
CA PRO A 414 28.40 -11.28 -15.51
C PRO A 414 27.63 -10.08 -16.06
N ALA A 415 28.26 -8.90 -16.09
CA ALA A 415 27.65 -7.69 -16.60
C ALA A 415 27.07 -7.91 -18.02
N GLY A 416 25.89 -7.35 -18.28
CA GLY A 416 25.14 -7.56 -19.54
C GLY A 416 24.33 -8.86 -19.60
N SER A 417 24.52 -9.80 -18.67
CA SER A 417 23.69 -10.99 -18.56
C SER A 417 22.34 -10.70 -17.91
N ARG A 418 21.36 -11.56 -18.19
CA ARG A 418 20.06 -11.60 -17.52
C ARG A 418 19.92 -12.91 -16.76
N ILE A 419 19.20 -12.85 -15.66
CA ILE A 419 18.98 -13.98 -14.75
C ILE A 419 17.50 -14.32 -14.80
N GLU A 420 17.21 -15.58 -15.09
CA GLU A 420 15.88 -16.16 -14.90
C GLU A 420 15.77 -16.68 -13.47
N ILE A 421 14.69 -16.30 -12.80
CA ILE A 421 14.32 -16.71 -11.45
C ILE A 421 12.97 -17.42 -11.55
N LYS A 422 12.89 -18.64 -11.04
CA LYS A 422 11.66 -19.41 -10.93
C LYS A 422 11.38 -19.70 -9.47
N LEU A 423 10.20 -19.28 -8.99
CA LEU A 423 9.73 -19.72 -7.68
C LEU A 423 9.34 -21.20 -7.79
N ALA A 424 10.04 -22.06 -7.08
CA ALA A 424 9.82 -23.51 -7.13
C ALA A 424 8.90 -24.00 -6.01
N GLY A 425 8.78 -23.25 -4.91
CA GLY A 425 7.82 -23.54 -3.85
C GLY A 425 7.92 -22.58 -2.68
N PHE A 426 6.83 -22.51 -1.92
CA PHE A 426 6.70 -21.73 -0.69
C PHE A 426 5.85 -22.51 0.34
N SER A 427 5.99 -22.19 1.62
CA SER A 427 5.17 -22.76 2.70
C SER A 427 3.68 -22.43 2.55
N LYS A 428 2.80 -23.34 2.96
CA LYS A 428 1.33 -23.16 2.92
C LYS A 428 0.77 -22.46 4.16
N GLY A 429 -0.45 -21.92 4.09
CA GLY A 429 -1.19 -21.51 5.29
C GLY A 429 -0.84 -20.10 5.80
N LEU A 430 -0.31 -19.24 4.92
CA LEU A 430 0.07 -17.85 5.20
C LEU A 430 -0.27 -16.90 4.04
N ALA A 431 -1.08 -17.36 3.10
CA ALA A 431 -1.44 -16.62 1.89
C ALA A 431 -2.48 -15.55 2.22
N VAL A 432 -2.02 -14.39 2.68
CA VAL A 432 -2.83 -13.20 2.93
C VAL A 432 -2.36 -12.07 2.03
N ASP A 433 -3.23 -11.07 1.79
CA ASP A 433 -2.83 -9.88 1.04
C ASP A 433 -1.62 -9.21 1.69
N GLY A 434 -0.71 -8.69 0.85
CA GLY A 434 0.51 -8.04 1.27
C GLY A 434 1.60 -8.96 1.79
N CYS A 435 1.33 -10.27 1.82
CA CYS A 435 2.19 -11.29 2.42
C CYS A 435 2.58 -10.93 3.86
N GLN A 436 1.60 -10.55 4.68
CA GLN A 436 1.84 -9.89 5.95
C GLN A 436 2.58 -10.71 7.01
N TYR A 437 2.59 -12.04 6.89
CA TYR A 437 3.19 -12.94 7.87
C TYR A 437 4.55 -13.50 7.43
N ALA A 438 4.68 -13.83 6.15
CA ALA A 438 5.90 -14.29 5.55
C ALA A 438 5.79 -14.16 4.03
N GLY A 439 6.93 -14.06 3.36
CA GLY A 439 6.95 -14.05 1.91
C GLY A 439 8.36 -13.94 1.36
N VAL A 440 8.44 -13.94 0.03
CA VAL A 440 9.66 -13.65 -0.71
C VAL A 440 9.42 -12.47 -1.65
N GLU A 441 10.27 -11.44 -1.56
CA GLU A 441 10.34 -10.35 -2.53
C GLU A 441 11.46 -10.62 -3.54
N ILE A 442 11.15 -10.55 -4.84
CA ILE A 442 12.08 -10.81 -5.94
C ILE A 442 12.18 -9.59 -6.85
N LYS A 443 13.35 -8.95 -6.89
CA LYS A 443 13.56 -7.67 -7.60
C LYS A 443 14.19 -7.87 -8.98
N THR A 444 13.35 -8.01 -10.01
CA THR A 444 13.79 -8.21 -11.40
C THR A 444 13.61 -6.98 -12.30
N HIS A 445 13.07 -5.89 -11.77
CA HIS A 445 12.72 -4.67 -12.51
C HIS A 445 13.95 -3.89 -13.01
N ALA A 446 13.74 -3.01 -14.00
CA ALA A 446 14.77 -2.06 -14.40
C ALA A 446 15.02 -1.00 -13.33
N ASP A 447 13.96 -0.53 -12.68
CA ASP A 447 14.06 0.39 -11.55
C ASP A 447 14.16 -0.40 -10.24
N GLN A 448 15.34 -0.38 -9.63
CA GLN A 448 15.63 -1.14 -8.41
C GLN A 448 15.11 -0.45 -7.14
N ARG A 449 14.61 0.79 -7.25
CA ARG A 449 13.95 1.51 -6.16
C ARG A 449 12.56 0.97 -5.84
N LEU A 450 11.86 0.44 -6.85
CA LEU A 450 10.51 -0.10 -6.73
C LEU A 450 10.48 -1.40 -5.90
N THR A 451 9.44 -1.61 -5.11
CA THR A 451 9.21 -2.90 -4.44
C THR A 451 9.17 -4.04 -5.46
N GLY A 452 9.87 -5.13 -5.17
CA GLY A 452 9.86 -6.33 -6.03
C GLY A 452 8.51 -7.05 -6.00
N TYR A 453 8.37 -8.08 -6.83
CA TYR A 453 7.22 -8.97 -6.76
C TYR A 453 7.28 -9.78 -5.46
N ARG A 454 6.15 -9.88 -4.76
CA ARG A 454 6.02 -10.68 -3.54
C ARG A 454 5.12 -11.87 -3.77
N PHE A 455 5.53 -13.00 -3.20
CA PHE A 455 4.82 -14.27 -3.24
C PHE A 455 4.82 -14.88 -1.84
N CYS A 456 3.69 -15.47 -1.45
CA CYS A 456 3.54 -16.09 -0.14
C CYS A 456 2.57 -17.29 -0.13
N ALA A 457 2.28 -17.85 -1.29
CA ALA A 457 1.42 -19.01 -1.44
C ALA A 457 2.15 -20.18 -2.15
N PRO A 458 1.81 -21.44 -1.83
CA PRO A 458 2.32 -22.59 -2.57
C PRO A 458 1.83 -22.60 -4.03
N GLU A 459 0.67 -21.99 -4.31
CA GLU A 459 0.11 -21.82 -5.65
C GLU A 459 0.97 -20.92 -6.56
N ASP A 460 1.90 -20.15 -6.00
CA ASP A 460 2.85 -19.32 -6.77
C ASP A 460 4.00 -20.14 -7.38
N ALA A 461 4.11 -21.42 -7.03
CA ALA A 461 5.10 -22.32 -7.60
C ALA A 461 4.96 -22.40 -9.13
N GLY A 462 6.05 -22.15 -9.83
CA GLY A 462 6.11 -22.09 -11.28
C GLY A 462 6.23 -20.69 -11.86
N VAL A 463 5.93 -19.64 -11.07
CA VAL A 463 6.13 -18.25 -11.49
C VAL A 463 7.58 -18.03 -11.89
N THR A 464 7.78 -17.49 -13.09
CA THR A 464 9.10 -17.24 -13.68
C THR A 464 9.27 -15.76 -14.00
N LEU A 465 10.41 -15.20 -13.61
CA LEU A 465 10.78 -13.79 -13.75
C LEU A 465 12.15 -13.70 -14.43
N VAL A 466 12.33 -12.73 -15.33
CA VAL A 466 13.63 -12.51 -15.99
C VAL A 466 14.12 -11.10 -15.71
N SER A 467 15.26 -11.00 -15.04
CA SER A 467 15.85 -9.75 -14.59
C SER A 467 16.16 -8.77 -15.72
N LYS A 468 16.15 -7.48 -15.38
CA LYS A 468 16.68 -6.40 -16.23
C LYS A 468 18.13 -6.02 -15.88
N HIS A 469 18.62 -6.50 -14.74
CA HIS A 469 20.00 -6.32 -14.25
C HIS A 469 20.69 -7.67 -14.08
N ASN A 470 22.02 -7.64 -13.99
CA ASN A 470 22.84 -8.81 -13.68
C ASN A 470 22.94 -9.10 -12.17
N ILE A 471 22.21 -8.35 -11.34
CA ILE A 471 22.05 -8.61 -9.90
C ILE A 471 20.55 -8.68 -9.62
N VAL A 472 20.11 -9.73 -8.96
CA VAL A 472 18.74 -9.92 -8.49
C VAL A 472 18.76 -10.06 -6.96
N PRO A 473 18.30 -9.04 -6.23
CA PRO A 473 17.98 -9.19 -4.82
C PRO A 473 16.79 -10.12 -4.61
N ILE A 474 16.95 -11.07 -3.69
CA ILE A 474 15.90 -11.93 -3.15
C ILE A 474 15.83 -11.64 -1.65
N ILE A 475 14.66 -11.26 -1.16
CA ILE A 475 14.44 -10.89 0.23
C ILE A 475 13.37 -11.82 0.79
N THR A 476 13.76 -12.74 1.66
CA THR A 476 12.83 -13.60 2.38
C THR A 476 12.56 -12.98 3.73
N TYR A 477 11.31 -13.03 4.18
CA TYR A 477 10.93 -12.44 5.45
C TYR A 477 9.83 -13.25 6.14
N ASN A 478 9.81 -13.19 7.46
CA ASN A 478 8.92 -13.98 8.28
C ASN A 478 8.71 -13.34 9.67
N ARG A 479 7.48 -13.32 10.14
CA ARG A 479 7.11 -12.99 11.53
C ARG A 479 6.23 -14.06 12.18
N PHE A 480 6.18 -15.27 11.62
CA PHE A 480 5.30 -16.35 12.06
C PHE A 480 6.11 -17.64 12.33
N TYR A 481 5.52 -18.84 12.29
CA TYR A 481 6.32 -20.07 12.34
C TYR A 481 7.31 -20.14 11.16
N ALA A 482 8.30 -21.04 11.19
CA ALA A 482 9.30 -21.13 10.13
C ALA A 482 8.71 -21.43 8.73
N THR A 483 9.10 -20.62 7.75
CA THR A 483 8.66 -20.77 6.35
C THR A 483 9.82 -21.07 5.43
N LYS A 484 9.59 -21.98 4.49
CA LYS A 484 10.58 -22.40 3.50
C LYS A 484 10.26 -21.80 2.14
N THR A 485 11.26 -21.18 1.53
CA THR A 485 11.23 -20.65 0.16
C THR A 485 12.21 -21.44 -0.70
N VAL A 486 11.77 -21.90 -1.87
CA VAL A 486 12.62 -22.60 -2.84
C VAL A 486 12.62 -21.85 -4.16
N ILE A 487 13.79 -21.44 -4.62
CA ILE A 487 13.98 -20.69 -5.86
C ILE A 487 14.95 -21.44 -6.75
N GLN A 488 14.63 -21.54 -8.04
CA GLN A 488 15.55 -21.98 -9.07
C GLN A 488 16.02 -20.77 -9.88
N TYR A 489 17.29 -20.73 -10.24
CA TYR A 489 17.86 -19.62 -11.00
C TYR A 489 18.92 -20.07 -12.00
N ARG A 490 19.04 -19.33 -13.11
CA ARG A 490 20.10 -19.50 -14.12
C ARG A 490 20.32 -18.23 -14.92
N ILE A 491 21.44 -18.15 -15.61
CA ILE A 491 21.71 -17.17 -16.66
C ILE A 491 20.92 -17.57 -17.91
N VAL A 492 20.27 -16.61 -18.55
CA VAL A 492 19.58 -16.81 -19.85
C VAL A 492 20.21 -16.03 -21.00
N SER A 493 21.35 -15.37 -20.79
CA SER A 493 22.10 -14.53 -21.76
C SER A 493 21.28 -13.40 -22.40
N GLY A 494 21.95 -12.39 -22.97
CA GLY A 494 21.35 -11.13 -23.40
C GLY A 494 20.36 -11.28 -24.56
N GLY A 495 19.10 -11.59 -24.23
CA GLY A 495 17.93 -11.35 -25.05
C GLY A 495 17.98 -11.92 -26.47
N GLN A 496 17.78 -13.22 -26.63
CA GLN A 496 16.78 -13.56 -27.64
C GLN A 496 15.47 -12.93 -27.14
N PRO A 497 14.72 -12.20 -27.98
CA PRO A 497 13.32 -11.93 -27.67
C PRO A 497 12.71 -13.24 -27.19
N MET A 498 11.85 -13.21 -26.15
CA MET A 498 10.91 -14.33 -25.97
C MET A 498 10.42 -14.68 -27.37
N PRO A 499 10.49 -15.94 -27.83
CA PRO A 499 10.09 -16.29 -29.18
C PRO A 499 8.75 -15.62 -29.40
N GLN A 500 8.70 -14.64 -30.32
CA GLN A 500 7.44 -14.00 -30.64
C GLN A 500 6.51 -15.16 -31.00
N PRO A 501 5.30 -15.20 -30.43
CA PRO A 501 4.33 -16.21 -30.82
C PRO A 501 4.35 -16.27 -32.34
N LYS A 502 4.56 -17.45 -32.93
CA LYS A 502 4.56 -17.59 -34.38
C LYS A 502 3.26 -16.95 -34.89
N PRO A 503 3.32 -16.01 -35.86
CA PRO A 503 2.15 -15.29 -36.30
C PRO A 503 1.06 -16.29 -36.69
N SER A 504 -0.06 -16.24 -35.96
CA SER A 504 -1.23 -17.04 -36.26
C SER A 504 -1.92 -16.41 -37.46
N THR A 505 -2.19 -17.19 -38.51
CA THR A 505 -2.89 -16.72 -39.71
C THR A 505 -4.37 -16.41 -39.45
N ASN A 506 -4.93 -16.86 -38.31
CA ASN A 506 -6.33 -16.63 -37.90
C ASN A 506 -6.42 -15.69 -36.69
N CYS A 507 -5.82 -14.52 -36.80
CA CYS A 507 -5.60 -13.59 -35.70
C CYS A 507 -6.37 -12.29 -35.94
N ALA A 508 -7.41 -12.05 -35.12
CA ALA A 508 -8.29 -10.88 -35.24
C ALA A 508 -8.32 -10.09 -33.93
N ASP A 509 -8.45 -8.77 -34.05
CA ASP A 509 -8.60 -7.88 -32.90
C ASP A 509 -9.97 -8.03 -32.25
N ASN A 510 -10.03 -7.87 -30.93
CA ASN A 510 -11.29 -7.80 -30.21
C ASN A 510 -12.02 -6.47 -30.54
N GLN A 511 -13.33 -6.43 -30.38
CA GLN A 511 -14.19 -5.29 -30.68
C GLN A 511 -13.73 -4.00 -29.97
N GLN A 512 -13.21 -4.11 -28.75
CA GLN A 512 -12.73 -2.97 -27.96
C GLN A 512 -11.34 -2.48 -28.39
N CYS A 513 -10.63 -3.21 -29.26
CA CYS A 513 -9.25 -2.90 -29.62
C CYS A 513 -9.08 -1.52 -30.26
N ALA A 514 -9.95 -1.17 -31.21
CA ALA A 514 -9.87 0.11 -31.91
C ALA A 514 -9.92 1.31 -30.93
N ALA A 515 -10.78 1.21 -29.91
CA ALA A 515 -10.88 2.22 -28.85
C ALA A 515 -9.64 2.21 -27.95
N LEU A 516 -9.13 1.04 -27.56
CA LEU A 516 -7.93 0.90 -26.72
C LEU A 516 -6.68 1.51 -27.37
N VAL A 517 -6.45 1.20 -28.65
CA VAL A 517 -5.30 1.73 -29.41
C VAL A 517 -5.37 3.25 -29.47
N ARG A 518 -6.55 3.80 -29.75
CA ARG A 518 -6.77 5.26 -29.88
C ARG A 518 -6.65 6.01 -28.55
N THR A 519 -7.18 5.46 -27.47
CA THR A 519 -7.35 6.21 -26.20
C THR A 519 -6.22 6.02 -25.20
N LYS A 520 -5.53 4.87 -25.23
CA LYS A 520 -4.56 4.49 -24.20
C LYS A 520 -3.14 4.29 -24.73
N ASN A 521 -2.89 4.59 -26.01
CA ASN A 521 -1.67 4.18 -26.71
C ASN A 521 -1.36 2.70 -26.42
N PHE A 522 -2.42 1.87 -26.41
CA PHE A 522 -2.45 0.58 -25.72
C PHE A 522 -1.31 -0.35 -26.14
N CYS A 523 -1.03 -0.43 -27.45
CA CYS A 523 0.05 -1.28 -27.97
C CYS A 523 1.45 -0.84 -27.52
N ASN A 524 1.70 0.47 -27.42
CA ASN A 524 3.02 1.01 -27.04
C ASN A 524 3.15 1.25 -25.53
N SER A 525 2.04 1.22 -24.78
CA SER A 525 2.03 1.43 -23.34
C SER A 525 2.87 0.36 -22.64
N ARG A 526 3.77 0.80 -21.76
CA ARG A 526 4.56 -0.10 -20.90
C ARG A 526 3.76 -0.62 -19.71
N SER A 527 2.61 -0.02 -19.43
CA SER A 527 1.77 -0.39 -18.29
C SER A 527 1.02 -1.70 -18.53
N PHE A 528 0.74 -2.08 -19.78
CA PHE A 528 0.06 -3.33 -20.11
C PHE A 528 1.06 -4.43 -20.52
N PRO A 529 0.95 -5.65 -19.99
CA PRO A 529 1.80 -6.75 -20.40
C PRO A 529 1.44 -7.23 -21.80
N ASN A 530 2.41 -7.83 -22.50
CA ASN A 530 2.22 -8.31 -23.88
C ASN A 530 1.10 -9.35 -24.00
N SER A 531 0.89 -10.18 -22.97
CA SER A 531 -0.24 -11.12 -22.89
C SER A 531 -1.59 -10.41 -23.00
N VAL A 532 -1.78 -9.30 -22.29
CA VAL A 532 -3.02 -8.50 -22.37
C VAL A 532 -3.16 -7.86 -23.75
N LYS A 533 -2.07 -7.34 -24.31
CA LYS A 533 -2.08 -6.75 -25.66
C LYS A 533 -2.41 -7.79 -26.73
N GLN A 534 -1.86 -8.99 -26.60
CA GLN A 534 -2.12 -10.12 -27.49
C GLN A 534 -3.56 -10.64 -27.31
N GLY A 535 -4.12 -10.65 -26.10
CA GLY A 535 -5.50 -11.07 -25.87
C GLY A 535 -6.56 -10.11 -26.45
N LEU A 536 -6.25 -8.82 -26.54
CA LEU A 536 -7.20 -7.79 -26.96
C LEU A 536 -6.96 -7.24 -28.38
N CYS A 537 -5.70 -7.02 -28.73
CA CYS A 537 -5.27 -6.35 -29.95
C CYS A 537 -4.12 -7.08 -30.66
N PRO A 538 -4.20 -8.40 -30.89
CA PRO A 538 -3.06 -9.11 -31.43
C PRO A 538 -2.66 -8.64 -32.84
N ARG A 539 -3.59 -8.17 -33.67
CA ARG A 539 -3.28 -7.65 -35.02
C ARG A 539 -2.82 -6.21 -34.95
N SER A 540 -3.56 -5.34 -34.28
CA SER A 540 -3.20 -3.92 -34.15
C SER A 540 -1.89 -3.69 -33.41
N CYS A 541 -1.49 -4.59 -32.50
CA CYS A 541 -0.22 -4.49 -31.78
C CYS A 541 0.92 -5.31 -32.41
N GLY A 542 0.73 -5.93 -33.58
CA GLY A 542 1.78 -6.64 -34.31
C GLY A 542 2.25 -7.96 -33.67
N PHE A 543 1.33 -8.70 -33.04
CA PHE A 543 1.53 -10.08 -32.56
C PHE A 543 1.03 -11.13 -33.55
N CYS A 544 0.27 -10.70 -34.56
CA CYS A 544 0.18 -11.34 -35.86
C CYS A 544 1.15 -10.60 -36.82
#